data_AF-A0A3E0KE00-F1
#
_entry.id   AF-A0A3E0KE00-F1
#
_cell.length_a   1.000
_cell.length_b   1.000
_cell.length_c   1.000
_cell.angle_alpha   90.00
_cell.angle_beta   90.00
_cell.angle_gamma   90.00
#
_symmetry.space_group_name_H-M   'P 1'
#
loop_
_entity.id
_entity.type
_entity.pdbx_description
1 polymer ?
#
loop_
_entity_poly.entity_id
_entity_poly.type
_entity_poly.pdbx_seq_one_letter_code
_entity_poly.pdbx_strand_id
1 'polypeptide(L)'
;MGQRQVLSKAQARAAAYAGLHAARAARFPFPIEGRIPNFVGAEAAARRLRQLPEYQAARGVKVNPDAPQLPVRAMVLRDGKTLYMPSPRLRGAFIRIRPERVPPGEERLAASLSHCLEYGEELSLKTLAEIVSASQEPPIGLIVVGSVAVARTGARAGKGEGYADMEYSLLQELGLPHVPVVTTVHPAQIVPDIAVDAHDLPVDYIITPTETIATHTQLPKPNRIAWELLEPGDLQAMPVLQELRELKWQELSTRDVLAPGLDVLFVGINPGRKSAASGHNFAGPGNHFWRLLHEAGFTPRRLAPQEEDELLQYGVGITNLVSRASRGEHELTWEELVKGAAALREKVRRFRPRVVALLGKNVYRAYAGLSQSAAVEWGIQPTSVVEGVIDFVAPNPSARSTVPYETRLNLFRWLRSL
;
A
#
# COMPACT_ATOMS: atom_id res chain seq x y z
N MET A 1 12.51 -27.63 -30.82
CA MET A 1 12.30 -27.16 -29.42
C MET A 1 10.80 -27.04 -29.22
N GLY A 2 10.18 -27.97 -28.50
CA GLY A 2 8.73 -27.91 -28.24
C GLY A 2 8.40 -26.68 -27.40
N GLN A 3 7.33 -25.96 -27.75
CA GLN A 3 6.83 -24.85 -26.94
C GLN A 3 6.59 -25.36 -25.51
N ARG A 4 7.24 -24.74 -24.51
CA ARG A 4 6.93 -25.02 -23.11
C ARG A 4 5.46 -24.70 -22.88
N GLN A 5 4.70 -25.68 -22.40
CA GLN A 5 3.32 -25.46 -21.99
C GLN A 5 3.31 -24.46 -20.83
N VAL A 6 2.60 -23.35 -21.00
CA VAL A 6 2.38 -22.34 -19.97
C VAL A 6 0.94 -22.47 -19.47
N LEU A 7 0.79 -22.72 -18.18
CA LEU A 7 -0.49 -22.90 -17.51
C LEU A 7 -0.99 -21.57 -16.92
N SER A 8 -2.30 -21.36 -16.93
CA SER A 8 -2.90 -20.32 -16.08
C SER A 8 -2.71 -20.67 -14.60
N LYS A 9 -2.76 -19.68 -13.70
CA LYS A 9 -2.67 -19.92 -12.24
C LYS A 9 -3.71 -20.94 -11.76
N ALA A 10 -4.93 -20.92 -12.31
CA ALA A 10 -5.97 -21.88 -11.98
C ALA A 10 -5.63 -23.31 -12.43
N GLN A 11 -5.12 -23.47 -13.66
CA GLN A 11 -4.67 -24.76 -14.20
C GLN A 11 -3.48 -25.31 -13.41
N ALA A 12 -2.51 -24.47 -13.06
CA ALA A 12 -1.36 -24.84 -12.26
C ALA A 12 -1.76 -25.37 -10.87
N ARG A 13 -2.70 -24.69 -10.18
CA ARG A 13 -3.26 -25.16 -8.91
C ARG A 13 -3.93 -26.51 -9.05
N ALA A 14 -4.82 -26.66 -10.05
CA ALA A 14 -5.53 -27.91 -10.29
C ALA A 14 -4.57 -29.07 -10.56
N ALA A 15 -3.54 -28.85 -11.38
CA ALA A 15 -2.51 -29.84 -11.67
C ALA A 15 -1.73 -30.26 -10.40
N ALA A 16 -1.33 -29.31 -9.56
CA ALA A 16 -0.63 -29.61 -8.31
C ALA A 16 -1.50 -30.37 -7.30
N TYR A 17 -2.79 -30.01 -7.15
CA TYR A 17 -3.72 -30.75 -6.30
C TYR A 17 -3.92 -32.18 -6.81
N ALA A 18 -4.16 -32.35 -8.11
CA ALA A 18 -4.28 -33.68 -8.73
C ALA A 18 -3.00 -34.51 -8.55
N GLY A 19 -1.82 -33.89 -8.72
CA GLY A 19 -0.53 -34.54 -8.51
C GLY A 19 -0.33 -35.02 -7.06
N LEU A 20 -0.71 -34.21 -6.07
CA LEU A 20 -0.64 -34.60 -4.66
C LEU A 20 -1.59 -35.75 -4.31
N HIS A 21 -2.81 -35.75 -4.86
CA HIS A 21 -3.76 -36.85 -4.69
C HIS A 21 -3.24 -38.14 -5.33
N ALA A 22 -2.75 -38.08 -6.57
CA ALA A 22 -2.18 -39.22 -7.29
C ALA A 22 -0.97 -39.82 -6.55
N ALA A 23 -0.11 -38.96 -6.00
CA ALA A 23 1.05 -39.36 -5.21
C ALA A 23 0.70 -39.82 -3.78
N ARG A 24 -0.57 -39.71 -3.35
CA ARG A 24 -1.00 -39.92 -1.95
C ARG A 24 -0.16 -39.14 -0.94
N ALA A 25 0.27 -37.94 -1.34
CA ALA A 25 1.22 -37.14 -0.58
C ALA A 25 0.53 -36.05 0.26
N ALA A 26 -0.77 -35.83 0.09
CA ALA A 26 -1.51 -34.81 0.83
C ALA A 26 -1.63 -35.13 2.34
N ARG A 27 -1.51 -34.10 3.18
CA ARG A 27 -1.70 -34.17 4.65
C ARG A 27 -2.73 -33.16 5.13
N PHE A 28 -3.26 -33.40 6.32
CA PHE A 28 -4.10 -32.44 7.04
C PHE A 28 -3.43 -31.05 7.09
N PRO A 29 -4.18 -29.93 6.89
CA PRO A 29 -5.65 -29.85 6.81
C PRO A 29 -6.25 -30.23 5.45
N PHE A 30 -7.37 -30.97 5.49
CA PHE A 30 -8.22 -31.29 4.34
C PHE A 30 -9.49 -30.41 4.31
N PRO A 31 -10.11 -30.18 3.14
CA PRO A 31 -9.57 -30.44 1.79
C PRO A 31 -8.32 -29.60 1.51
N ILE A 32 -7.45 -30.05 0.61
CA ILE A 32 -6.20 -29.35 0.28
C ILE A 32 -6.45 -28.19 -0.71
N GLU A 33 -7.54 -28.27 -1.46
CA GLU A 33 -8.00 -27.26 -2.40
C GLU A 33 -8.34 -25.95 -1.68
N GLY A 34 -7.90 -24.81 -2.26
CA GLY A 34 -8.05 -23.49 -1.64
C GLY A 34 -7.04 -23.21 -0.52
N ARG A 35 -6.10 -24.13 -0.26
CA ARG A 35 -5.02 -23.97 0.72
C ARG A 35 -3.67 -24.09 0.03
N ILE A 36 -2.62 -23.61 0.72
CA ILE A 36 -1.27 -24.11 0.47
C ILE A 36 -1.24 -25.55 1.02
N PRO A 37 -1.10 -26.57 0.15
CA PRO A 37 -1.36 -27.95 0.54
C PRO A 37 -0.24 -28.49 1.43
N ASN A 38 -0.60 -29.08 2.57
CA ASN A 38 0.38 -29.79 3.39
C ASN A 38 0.72 -31.14 2.75
N PHE A 39 1.96 -31.60 2.92
CA PHE A 39 2.46 -32.78 2.22
C PHE A 39 3.40 -33.68 3.06
N VAL A 40 3.44 -34.96 2.71
CA VAL A 40 4.38 -35.94 3.23
C VAL A 40 5.80 -35.53 2.83
N GLY A 41 6.68 -35.35 3.81
CA GLY A 41 8.06 -34.92 3.60
C GLY A 41 8.33 -33.43 3.81
N ALA A 42 7.35 -32.63 4.27
CA ALA A 42 7.55 -31.22 4.60
C ALA A 42 8.71 -31.00 5.61
N GLU A 43 8.87 -31.89 6.59
CA GLU A 43 9.98 -31.87 7.55
C GLU A 43 11.34 -32.14 6.88
N ALA A 44 11.37 -33.03 5.88
CA ALA A 44 12.58 -33.32 5.11
C ALA A 44 12.95 -32.15 4.17
N ALA A 45 11.94 -31.50 3.56
CA ALA A 45 12.15 -30.28 2.79
C ALA A 45 12.72 -29.15 3.67
N ALA A 46 12.21 -28.96 4.89
CA ALA A 46 12.76 -27.99 5.84
C ALA A 46 14.24 -28.29 6.18
N ARG A 47 14.59 -29.55 6.49
CA ARG A 47 15.98 -29.94 6.75
C ARG A 47 16.93 -29.65 5.59
N ARG A 48 16.45 -29.73 4.35
CA ARG A 48 17.22 -29.40 3.16
C ARG A 48 17.33 -27.90 2.93
N LEU A 49 16.27 -27.14 3.17
CA LEU A 49 16.31 -25.68 3.19
C LEU A 49 17.40 -25.19 4.16
N ARG A 50 17.55 -25.85 5.32
CA ARG A 50 18.59 -25.56 6.32
C ARG A 50 20.03 -25.59 5.76
N GLN A 51 20.26 -26.33 4.68
CA GLN A 51 21.58 -26.48 4.07
C GLN A 51 21.93 -25.34 3.10
N LEU A 52 20.97 -24.46 2.77
CA LEU A 52 21.23 -23.31 1.91
C LEU A 52 22.20 -22.32 2.59
N PRO A 53 23.25 -21.84 1.90
CA PRO A 53 24.11 -20.77 2.40
C PRO A 53 23.32 -19.52 2.81
N GLU A 54 22.29 -19.17 2.03
CA GLU A 54 21.41 -18.02 2.29
C GLU A 54 20.66 -18.17 3.61
N TYR A 55 20.20 -19.38 3.93
CA TYR A 55 19.56 -19.66 5.22
C TYR A 55 20.57 -19.60 6.38
N GLN A 56 21.76 -20.17 6.18
CA GLN A 56 22.79 -20.19 7.21
C GLN A 56 23.24 -18.76 7.58
N ALA A 57 23.40 -17.90 6.57
CA ALA A 57 23.78 -16.49 6.75
C ALA A 57 22.66 -15.62 7.35
N ALA A 58 21.39 -15.94 7.10
CA ALA A 58 20.27 -15.13 7.57
C ALA A 58 20.15 -15.12 9.12
N ARG A 59 20.11 -13.93 9.72
CA ARG A 59 19.86 -13.77 11.18
C ARG A 59 18.37 -13.81 11.52
N GLY A 60 17.52 -13.35 10.60
CA GLY A 60 16.08 -13.45 10.67
C GLY A 60 15.50 -14.01 9.38
N VAL A 61 14.43 -14.78 9.50
CA VAL A 61 13.75 -15.44 8.38
C VAL A 61 12.27 -15.14 8.44
N LYS A 62 11.70 -14.67 7.33
CA LYS A 62 10.25 -14.55 7.20
C LYS A 62 9.69 -15.85 6.67
N VAL A 63 8.66 -16.39 7.31
CA VAL A 63 8.03 -17.65 6.89
C VAL A 63 6.51 -17.51 6.93
N ASN A 64 5.82 -17.88 5.84
CA ASN A 64 4.37 -17.88 5.81
C ASN A 64 3.74 -18.84 6.84
N PRO A 65 2.54 -18.53 7.35
CA PRO A 65 1.94 -19.25 8.47
C PRO A 65 1.23 -20.56 8.07
N ASP A 66 1.30 -20.97 6.80
CA ASP A 66 0.64 -22.16 6.31
C ASP A 66 1.19 -23.44 6.96
N ALA A 67 0.35 -24.49 6.99
CA ALA A 67 0.68 -25.78 7.58
C ALA A 67 1.98 -26.43 7.06
N PRO A 68 2.25 -26.51 5.74
CA PRO A 68 3.50 -27.09 5.23
C PRO A 68 4.77 -26.33 5.63
N GLN A 69 4.64 -25.07 6.04
CA GLN A 69 5.78 -24.24 6.47
C GLN A 69 6.01 -24.30 7.99
N LEU A 70 5.15 -24.95 8.79
CA LEU A 70 5.37 -25.11 10.24
C LEU A 70 6.74 -25.75 10.58
N PRO A 71 7.22 -26.80 9.87
CA PRO A 71 8.55 -27.35 10.14
C PRO A 71 9.68 -26.34 9.91
N VAL A 72 9.54 -25.45 8.92
CA VAL A 72 10.52 -24.40 8.65
C VAL A 72 10.52 -23.36 9.77
N ARG A 73 9.33 -22.91 10.20
CA ARG A 73 9.20 -21.95 11.32
C ARG A 73 9.83 -22.46 12.61
N ALA A 74 9.53 -23.70 12.98
CA ALA A 74 10.11 -24.31 14.17
C ALA A 74 11.64 -24.47 14.07
N MET A 75 12.13 -24.79 12.86
CA MET A 75 13.57 -24.90 12.58
C MET A 75 14.30 -23.56 12.70
N VAL A 76 13.70 -22.46 12.20
CA VAL A 76 14.26 -21.10 12.32
C VAL A 76 14.54 -20.77 13.78
N LEU A 77 13.56 -20.98 14.67
CA LEU A 77 13.69 -20.73 16.10
C LEU A 77 14.73 -21.64 16.76
N ARG A 78 14.71 -22.93 16.42
CA ARG A 78 15.69 -23.91 16.94
C ARG A 78 17.13 -23.56 16.54
N ASP A 79 17.31 -22.95 15.38
CA ASP A 79 18.62 -22.53 14.88
C ASP A 79 19.07 -21.17 15.44
N GLY A 80 18.36 -20.63 16.44
CA GLY A 80 18.71 -19.35 17.06
C GLY A 80 18.49 -18.15 16.14
N LYS A 81 17.57 -18.25 15.17
CA LYS A 81 17.24 -17.16 14.24
C LYS A 81 15.90 -16.53 14.62
N THR A 82 15.78 -15.23 14.34
CA THR A 82 14.50 -14.52 14.56
C THR A 82 13.48 -14.95 13.49
N LEU A 83 12.30 -15.37 13.94
CA LEU A 83 11.19 -15.71 13.04
C LEU A 83 10.28 -14.49 12.85
N TYR A 84 10.01 -14.16 11.59
CA TYR A 84 9.00 -13.19 11.20
C TYR A 84 7.84 -13.93 10.51
N MET A 85 6.63 -13.78 11.02
CA MET A 85 5.43 -14.33 10.41
C MET A 85 4.47 -13.20 10.06
N PRO A 86 3.85 -13.18 8.86
CA PRO A 86 2.82 -12.20 8.58
C PRO A 86 1.64 -12.41 9.51
N SER A 87 1.02 -11.32 9.97
CA SER A 87 -0.21 -11.42 10.76
C SER A 87 -1.34 -12.02 9.90
N PRO A 88 -2.28 -12.79 10.49
CA PRO A 88 -3.40 -13.33 9.74
C PRO A 88 -4.18 -12.24 8.98
N ARG A 89 -4.28 -12.38 7.65
CA ARG A 89 -4.95 -11.43 6.74
C ARG A 89 -4.38 -10.00 6.79
N LEU A 90 -3.12 -9.83 7.20
CA LEU A 90 -2.48 -8.51 7.27
C LEU A 90 -3.26 -7.50 8.14
N ARG A 91 -3.88 -7.99 9.23
CA ARG A 91 -4.56 -7.13 10.21
C ARG A 91 -3.58 -6.26 11.00
N GLY A 92 -2.39 -6.79 11.26
CA GLY A 92 -1.17 -6.05 11.63
C GLY A 92 -0.05 -6.31 10.62
N ALA A 93 1.18 -5.85 10.88
CA ALA A 93 2.28 -6.08 9.94
C ALA A 93 2.82 -7.52 10.05
N PHE A 94 3.61 -7.79 11.08
CA PHE A 94 4.27 -9.08 11.27
C PHE A 94 4.34 -9.43 12.75
N ILE A 95 4.21 -10.71 13.08
CA ILE A 95 4.56 -11.26 14.38
C ILE A 95 6.06 -11.57 14.36
N ARG A 96 6.82 -10.98 15.29
CA ARG A 96 8.23 -11.29 15.52
C ARG A 96 8.37 -12.21 16.70
N ILE A 97 9.04 -13.34 16.51
CA ILE A 97 9.41 -14.26 17.58
C ILE A 97 10.93 -14.33 17.62
N ARG A 98 11.48 -13.84 18.72
CA ARG A 98 12.91 -13.88 19.00
C ARG A 98 13.26 -15.22 19.64
N PRO A 99 14.34 -15.89 19.22
CA PRO A 99 14.66 -17.24 19.71
C PRO A 99 14.96 -17.23 21.21
N GLU A 100 15.45 -16.11 21.77
CA GLU A 100 15.73 -15.99 23.21
C GLU A 100 14.45 -16.01 24.07
N ARG A 101 13.28 -15.79 23.47
CA ARG A 101 11.97 -15.86 24.15
C ARG A 101 11.34 -17.26 24.09
N VAL A 102 11.99 -18.22 23.44
CA VAL A 102 11.43 -19.56 23.20
C VAL A 102 12.19 -20.58 24.04
N PRO A 103 11.55 -21.22 25.03
CA PRO A 103 12.16 -22.30 25.80
C PRO A 103 12.58 -23.47 24.88
N PRO A 104 13.73 -24.13 25.15
CA PRO A 104 14.15 -25.29 24.40
C PRO A 104 13.08 -26.39 24.37
N GLY A 105 12.74 -26.88 23.17
CA GLY A 105 11.69 -27.88 22.95
C GLY A 105 10.30 -27.31 22.66
N GLU A 106 10.08 -26.00 22.90
CA GLU A 106 8.80 -25.34 22.62
C GLU A 106 8.76 -24.67 21.23
N GLU A 107 9.80 -24.83 20.39
CA GLU A 107 9.91 -24.07 19.13
C GLU A 107 8.75 -24.34 18.17
N ARG A 108 8.24 -25.58 18.16
CA ARG A 108 7.07 -25.94 17.34
C ARG A 108 5.80 -25.27 17.86
N LEU A 109 5.66 -25.13 19.18
CA LEU A 109 4.52 -24.48 19.82
C LEU A 109 4.56 -22.97 19.54
N ALA A 110 5.71 -22.34 19.77
CA ALA A 110 5.95 -20.93 19.45
C ALA A 110 5.73 -20.61 17.97
N ALA A 111 6.12 -21.51 17.05
CA ALA A 111 5.90 -21.36 15.62
C ALA A 111 4.43 -21.56 15.19
N SER A 112 3.55 -22.07 16.06
CA SER A 112 2.16 -22.38 15.72
C SER A 112 1.28 -21.13 15.67
N LEU A 113 0.26 -21.15 14.81
CA LEU A 113 -0.69 -20.02 14.72
C LEU A 113 -1.44 -19.76 16.03
N SER A 114 -1.71 -20.82 16.80
CA SER A 114 -2.51 -20.73 18.02
C SER A 114 -1.76 -20.14 19.21
N HIS A 115 -0.43 -20.26 19.24
CA HIS A 115 0.38 -19.84 20.41
C HIS A 115 1.46 -18.81 20.07
N CYS A 116 1.65 -18.47 18.78
CA CYS A 116 2.73 -17.55 18.38
C CYS A 116 2.75 -16.20 19.10
N LEU A 117 1.60 -15.70 19.55
CA LEU A 117 1.51 -14.45 20.30
C LEU A 117 1.93 -14.56 21.77
N GLU A 118 1.96 -15.77 22.34
CA GLU A 118 2.46 -16.00 23.72
C GLU A 118 3.98 -15.83 23.78
N TYR A 119 4.67 -16.16 22.68
CA TYR A 119 6.13 -16.10 22.56
C TYR A 119 6.61 -14.86 21.78
N GLY A 120 5.75 -14.35 20.90
CA GLY A 120 6.06 -13.27 19.97
C GLY A 120 5.61 -11.90 20.44
N GLU A 121 5.75 -10.96 19.53
CA GLU A 121 5.13 -9.63 19.60
C GLU A 121 4.61 -9.28 18.22
N GLU A 122 3.45 -8.63 18.16
CA GLU A 122 2.95 -8.06 16.92
C GLU A 122 3.64 -6.72 16.66
N LEU A 123 4.25 -6.58 15.48
CA LEU A 123 4.91 -5.37 15.04
C LEU A 123 3.92 -4.49 14.28
N SER A 124 3.92 -3.20 14.64
CA SER A 124 3.39 -2.15 13.75
C SER A 124 4.30 -1.99 12.53
N LEU A 125 3.79 -1.41 11.43
CA LEU A 125 4.66 -1.07 10.31
C LEU A 125 5.72 -0.06 10.69
N LYS A 126 5.39 0.89 11.57
CA LYS A 126 6.37 1.88 12.03
C LYS A 126 7.57 1.18 12.69
N THR A 127 7.31 0.28 13.63
CA THR A 127 8.35 -0.48 14.32
C THR A 127 9.12 -1.37 13.34
N LEU A 128 8.44 -1.98 12.37
CA LEU A 128 9.09 -2.79 11.34
C LEU A 128 10.00 -1.94 10.44
N ALA A 129 9.57 -0.75 10.04
CA ALA A 129 10.36 0.20 9.26
C ALA A 129 11.63 0.65 10.01
N GLU A 130 11.49 0.92 11.31
CA GLU A 130 12.62 1.26 12.19
C GLU A 130 13.62 0.11 12.27
N ILE A 131 13.16 -1.14 12.42
CA ILE A 131 14.03 -2.33 12.43
C ILE A 131 14.78 -2.49 11.10
N VAL A 132 14.08 -2.31 9.98
CA VAL A 132 14.67 -2.39 8.63
C VAL A 132 15.69 -1.29 8.41
N SER A 133 15.41 -0.05 8.84
CA SER A 133 16.28 1.11 8.60
C SER A 133 17.48 1.19 9.55
N ALA A 134 17.38 0.62 10.76
CA ALA A 134 18.42 0.71 11.77
C ALA A 134 19.58 -0.28 11.57
N SER A 135 19.43 -1.26 10.68
CA SER A 135 20.37 -2.37 10.53
C SER A 135 21.26 -2.20 9.30
N GLN A 136 22.57 -2.37 9.46
CA GLN A 136 23.50 -2.39 8.31
C GLN A 136 23.31 -3.62 7.42
N GLU A 137 22.93 -4.74 8.04
CA GLU A 137 22.53 -5.98 7.37
C GLU A 137 21.00 -6.12 7.41
N PRO A 138 20.37 -6.76 6.40
CA PRO A 138 18.92 -6.91 6.39
C PRO A 138 18.45 -7.76 7.58
N PRO A 139 17.49 -7.27 8.39
CA PRO A 139 16.99 -8.01 9.56
C PRO A 139 16.26 -9.30 9.17
N ILE A 140 15.73 -9.34 7.95
CA ILE A 140 15.16 -10.52 7.31
C ILE A 140 16.09 -10.86 6.13
N GLY A 141 16.91 -11.89 6.28
CA GLY A 141 17.87 -12.31 5.25
C GLY A 141 17.33 -13.36 4.28
N LEU A 142 16.19 -13.96 4.58
CA LEU A 142 15.57 -14.99 3.76
C LEU A 142 14.04 -14.93 3.90
N ILE A 143 13.33 -15.12 2.79
CA ILE A 143 11.87 -15.19 2.77
C ILE A 143 11.43 -16.59 2.31
N VAL A 144 10.58 -17.25 3.08
CA VAL A 144 9.98 -18.55 2.76
C VAL A 144 8.49 -18.37 2.49
N VAL A 145 8.08 -18.64 1.26
CA VAL A 145 6.69 -18.51 0.81
C VAL A 145 6.01 -19.85 0.59
N GLY A 146 4.74 -19.93 0.97
CA GLY A 146 3.87 -21.05 0.65
C GLY A 146 3.43 -21.00 -0.81
N SER A 147 3.48 -22.15 -1.49
CA SER A 147 3.07 -22.28 -2.89
C SER A 147 2.15 -23.49 -3.07
N VAL A 148 1.12 -23.35 -3.91
CA VAL A 148 0.30 -24.47 -4.36
C VAL A 148 1.03 -25.21 -5.48
N ALA A 149 1.53 -24.45 -6.45
CA ALA A 149 2.26 -24.96 -7.60
C ALA A 149 3.47 -24.08 -7.90
N VAL A 150 4.53 -24.67 -8.44
CA VAL A 150 5.73 -23.95 -8.90
C VAL A 150 6.26 -24.54 -10.20
N ALA A 151 6.88 -23.69 -11.01
CA ALA A 151 7.63 -24.10 -12.18
C ALA A 151 9.13 -24.00 -11.91
N ARG A 152 9.95 -24.81 -12.59
CA ARG A 152 11.42 -24.76 -12.46
C ARG A 152 12.03 -23.41 -12.88
N THR A 153 11.27 -22.57 -13.59
CA THR A 153 11.60 -21.18 -13.94
C THR A 153 11.54 -20.22 -12.76
N GLY A 154 10.95 -20.65 -11.63
CA GLY A 154 10.70 -19.80 -10.46
C GLY A 154 9.31 -19.17 -10.42
N ALA A 155 8.51 -19.34 -11.48
CA ALA A 155 7.09 -18.95 -11.44
C ALA A 155 6.34 -19.76 -10.38
N ARG A 156 5.41 -19.13 -9.66
CA ARG A 156 4.60 -19.78 -8.62
C ARG A 156 3.13 -19.43 -8.72
N ALA A 157 2.29 -20.32 -8.20
CA ALA A 157 0.90 -20.02 -7.89
C ALA A 157 0.66 -20.23 -6.39
N GLY A 158 0.30 -19.16 -5.68
CA GLY A 158 -0.25 -19.23 -4.32
C GLY A 158 -1.72 -19.70 -4.32
N LYS A 159 -2.38 -19.67 -3.16
CA LYS A 159 -3.79 -20.10 -3.01
C LYS A 159 -4.84 -19.18 -3.67
N GLY A 160 -4.44 -17.98 -4.09
CA GLY A 160 -5.28 -17.06 -4.87
C GLY A 160 -5.68 -15.76 -4.18
N GLU A 161 -5.28 -15.55 -2.93
CA GLU A 161 -5.62 -14.34 -2.16
C GLU A 161 -4.59 -13.19 -2.30
N GLY A 162 -3.46 -13.41 -2.99
CA GLY A 162 -2.42 -12.37 -3.20
C GLY A 162 -1.63 -11.93 -1.96
N TYR A 163 -1.95 -12.43 -0.76
CA TYR A 163 -1.29 -11.99 0.48
C TYR A 163 0.23 -12.15 0.48
N ALA A 164 0.78 -13.27 0.00
CA ALA A 164 2.23 -13.50 0.02
C ALA A 164 3.00 -12.53 -0.89
N ASP A 165 2.41 -12.15 -2.01
CA ASP A 165 2.95 -11.17 -2.97
C ASP A 165 2.97 -9.78 -2.33
N MET A 166 1.86 -9.41 -1.70
CA MET A 166 1.70 -8.14 -0.99
C MET A 166 2.57 -8.03 0.26
N GLU A 167 2.75 -9.11 1.02
CA GLU A 167 3.69 -9.18 2.15
C GLU A 167 5.13 -8.86 1.72
N TYR A 168 5.53 -9.34 0.53
CA TYR A 168 6.85 -9.04 -0.02
C TYR A 168 6.97 -7.59 -0.46
N SER A 169 6.00 -7.11 -1.25
CA SER A 169 5.91 -5.71 -1.66
C SER A 169 5.92 -4.76 -0.47
N LEU A 170 5.20 -5.08 0.60
CA LEU A 170 5.18 -4.31 1.84
C LEU A 170 6.58 -4.21 2.46
N LEU A 171 7.34 -5.30 2.53
CA LEU A 171 8.71 -5.26 3.05
C LEU A 171 9.65 -4.42 2.16
N GLN A 172 9.50 -4.50 0.83
CA GLN A 172 10.26 -3.65 -0.10
C GLN A 172 9.92 -2.16 0.10
N GLU A 173 8.64 -1.83 0.27
CA GLU A 173 8.18 -0.48 0.56
C GLU A 173 8.78 0.06 1.87
N LEU A 174 9.00 -0.79 2.87
CA LEU A 174 9.67 -0.43 4.12
C LEU A 174 11.19 -0.33 4.01
N GLY A 175 11.76 -0.54 2.82
CA GLY A 175 13.19 -0.42 2.55
C GLY A 175 13.99 -1.71 2.73
N LEU A 176 13.34 -2.87 2.90
CA LEU A 176 14.07 -4.14 2.93
C LEU A 176 14.64 -4.40 1.51
N PRO A 177 15.96 -4.62 1.35
CA PRO A 177 16.50 -4.93 0.03
C PRO A 177 15.94 -6.26 -0.49
N HIS A 178 16.14 -6.53 -1.78
CA HIS A 178 15.81 -7.86 -2.32
C HIS A 178 16.63 -8.94 -1.62
N VAL A 179 15.93 -9.87 -0.97
CA VAL A 179 16.51 -11.06 -0.35
C VAL A 179 16.06 -12.33 -1.05
N PRO A 180 16.79 -13.45 -0.90
CA PRO A 180 16.41 -14.71 -1.52
C PRO A 180 15.02 -15.20 -1.04
N VAL A 181 14.24 -15.68 -1.99
CA VAL A 181 12.86 -16.17 -1.82
C VAL A 181 12.84 -17.66 -2.10
N VAL A 182 12.38 -18.43 -1.13
CA VAL A 182 12.40 -19.89 -1.14
C VAL A 182 10.99 -20.41 -0.97
N THR A 183 10.68 -21.55 -1.57
CA THR A 183 9.47 -22.31 -1.25
C THR A 183 9.79 -23.76 -0.92
N THR A 184 8.99 -24.36 -0.04
CA THR A 184 9.03 -25.79 0.27
C THR A 184 7.78 -26.46 -0.30
N VAL A 185 7.97 -27.46 -1.16
CA VAL A 185 6.88 -28.16 -1.86
C VAL A 185 7.17 -29.65 -2.01
N HIS A 186 6.14 -30.44 -2.28
CA HIS A 186 6.30 -31.80 -2.78
C HIS A 186 6.68 -31.80 -4.27
N PRO A 187 7.43 -32.79 -4.80
CA PRO A 187 7.75 -32.87 -6.23
C PRO A 187 6.52 -32.84 -7.15
N ALA A 188 5.39 -33.39 -6.69
CA ALA A 188 4.13 -33.37 -7.45
C ALA A 188 3.48 -31.97 -7.59
N GLN A 189 3.98 -30.97 -6.88
CA GLN A 189 3.56 -29.57 -7.02
C GLN A 189 4.44 -28.81 -8.03
N ILE A 190 5.50 -29.44 -8.55
CA ILE A 190 6.31 -28.90 -9.64
C ILE A 190 5.56 -29.19 -10.95
N VAL A 191 5.06 -28.15 -11.58
CA VAL A 191 4.24 -28.21 -12.80
C VAL A 191 5.02 -27.68 -14.01
N PRO A 192 4.47 -27.75 -15.24
CA PRO A 192 4.96 -26.95 -16.37
C PRO A 192 5.00 -25.45 -16.04
N ASP A 193 5.39 -24.62 -17.00
CA ASP A 193 5.52 -23.19 -16.73
C ASP A 193 4.18 -22.55 -16.33
N ILE A 194 4.23 -21.44 -15.58
CA ILE A 194 3.05 -20.77 -15.04
C ILE A 194 3.01 -19.35 -15.59
N ALA A 195 1.85 -18.86 -16.01
CA ALA A 195 1.65 -17.46 -16.38
C ALA A 195 1.86 -16.54 -15.17
N VAL A 196 2.63 -15.47 -15.37
CA VAL A 196 3.09 -14.54 -14.31
C VAL A 196 2.63 -13.13 -14.65
N ASP A 197 2.05 -12.46 -13.66
CA ASP A 197 1.70 -11.04 -13.69
C ASP A 197 2.80 -10.20 -13.03
N ALA A 198 2.87 -8.90 -13.32
CA ALA A 198 3.93 -8.02 -12.80
C ALA A 198 4.00 -7.92 -11.27
N HIS A 199 2.90 -8.21 -10.58
CA HIS A 199 2.81 -8.19 -9.12
C HIS A 199 3.10 -9.55 -8.47
N ASP A 200 3.31 -10.61 -9.25
CA ASP A 200 3.60 -11.93 -8.71
C ASP A 200 5.06 -12.04 -8.23
N LEU A 201 5.23 -12.66 -7.08
CA LEU A 201 6.53 -12.94 -6.49
C LEU A 201 7.09 -14.28 -7.00
N PRO A 202 8.14 -14.30 -7.85
CA PRO A 202 8.85 -15.52 -8.19
C PRO A 202 9.73 -16.02 -7.03
N VAL A 203 10.16 -17.27 -7.10
CA VAL A 203 11.07 -17.90 -6.13
C VAL A 203 12.44 -18.15 -6.74
N ASP A 204 13.49 -17.93 -5.96
CA ASP A 204 14.89 -18.22 -6.33
C ASP A 204 15.23 -19.70 -6.09
N TYR A 205 14.58 -20.31 -5.10
CA TYR A 205 14.80 -21.71 -4.74
C TYR A 205 13.50 -22.47 -4.53
N ILE A 206 13.44 -23.68 -5.10
CA ILE A 206 12.40 -24.67 -4.84
C ILE A 206 13.03 -25.83 -4.08
N ILE A 207 12.53 -26.08 -2.88
CA ILE A 207 13.04 -27.13 -1.99
C ILE A 207 12.01 -28.24 -1.87
N THR A 208 12.43 -29.45 -2.21
CA THR A 208 11.63 -30.66 -2.05
C THR A 208 12.24 -31.59 -0.99
N PRO A 209 11.57 -32.69 -0.61
CA PRO A 209 12.14 -33.71 0.28
C PRO A 209 13.39 -34.42 -0.27
N THR A 210 13.70 -34.28 -1.56
CA THR A 210 14.82 -34.96 -2.22
C THR A 210 15.77 -34.04 -2.99
N GLU A 211 15.31 -32.86 -3.42
CA GLU A 211 16.02 -31.97 -4.36
C GLU A 211 16.02 -30.51 -3.88
N THR A 212 17.11 -29.80 -4.14
CA THR A 212 17.18 -28.32 -4.09
C THR A 212 17.33 -27.83 -5.52
N ILE A 213 16.43 -26.96 -5.97
CA ILE A 213 16.45 -26.40 -7.32
C ILE A 213 16.69 -24.90 -7.20
N ALA A 214 17.84 -24.43 -7.68
CA ALA A 214 18.06 -23.02 -7.96
C ALA A 214 17.36 -22.68 -9.28
N THR A 215 16.43 -21.73 -9.27
CA THR A 215 15.59 -21.43 -10.44
C THR A 215 16.32 -20.53 -11.44
N HIS A 216 17.31 -19.76 -10.96
CA HIS A 216 17.98 -18.70 -11.72
C HIS A 216 16.98 -17.80 -12.46
N THR A 217 15.84 -17.57 -11.81
CA THR A 217 14.70 -16.85 -12.38
C THR A 217 15.12 -15.49 -12.93
N GLN A 218 14.64 -15.19 -14.14
CA GLN A 218 14.75 -13.86 -14.77
C GLN A 218 13.45 -13.07 -14.61
N LEU A 219 12.45 -13.64 -13.92
CA LEU A 219 11.18 -12.96 -13.66
C LEU A 219 11.41 -11.82 -12.66
N PRO A 220 10.87 -10.62 -12.92
CA PRO A 220 11.01 -9.50 -11.99
C PRO A 220 10.28 -9.82 -10.69
N LYS A 221 10.88 -9.43 -9.56
CA LYS A 221 10.21 -9.44 -8.26
C LYS A 221 9.45 -8.12 -8.08
N PRO A 222 8.26 -8.12 -7.46
CA PRO A 222 7.54 -6.90 -7.19
C PRO A 222 8.32 -6.04 -6.19
N ASN A 223 8.45 -4.75 -6.46
CA ASN A 223 9.22 -3.81 -5.64
C ASN A 223 8.35 -2.80 -4.88
N ARG A 224 7.04 -2.81 -5.14
CA ARG A 224 6.06 -1.93 -4.52
C ARG A 224 4.71 -2.62 -4.42
N ILE A 225 3.79 -2.07 -3.63
CA ILE A 225 2.40 -2.51 -3.68
C ILE A 225 1.79 -2.01 -5.00
N ALA A 226 1.11 -2.89 -5.72
CA ALA A 226 0.37 -2.52 -6.93
C ALA A 226 -0.94 -1.82 -6.54
N TRP A 227 -0.83 -0.60 -6.01
CA TRP A 227 -1.95 0.20 -5.51
C TRP A 227 -3.07 0.38 -6.54
N GLU A 228 -2.70 0.41 -7.81
CA GLU A 228 -3.60 0.50 -8.97
C GLU A 228 -4.51 -0.73 -9.15
N LEU A 229 -4.19 -1.86 -8.53
CA LEU A 229 -4.99 -3.09 -8.60
C LEU A 229 -5.88 -3.30 -7.35
N LEU A 230 -5.82 -2.39 -6.37
CA LEU A 230 -6.59 -2.51 -5.14
C LEU A 230 -7.99 -1.92 -5.30
N GLU A 231 -8.98 -2.65 -4.82
CA GLU A 231 -10.36 -2.18 -4.74
C GLU A 231 -10.61 -1.45 -3.41
N PRO A 232 -11.62 -0.57 -3.30
CA PRO A 232 -11.93 0.14 -2.06
C PRO A 232 -12.15 -0.77 -0.84
N GLY A 233 -12.66 -1.99 -1.05
CA GLY A 233 -12.85 -3.00 -0.01
C GLY A 233 -11.53 -3.58 0.54
N ASP A 234 -10.46 -3.59 -0.24
CA ASP A 234 -9.16 -4.15 0.15
C ASP A 234 -8.51 -3.31 1.25
N LEU A 235 -8.62 -1.98 1.16
CA LEU A 235 -8.12 -1.06 2.18
C LEU A 235 -8.85 -1.22 3.53
N GLN A 236 -10.12 -1.66 3.51
CA GLN A 236 -10.87 -1.95 4.73
C GLN A 236 -10.48 -3.31 5.30
N ALA A 237 -10.27 -4.31 4.43
CA ALA A 237 -9.89 -5.65 4.83
C ALA A 237 -8.46 -5.73 5.40
N MET A 238 -7.58 -4.82 4.97
CA MET A 238 -6.15 -4.82 5.30
C MET A 238 -5.70 -3.48 5.88
N PRO A 239 -5.88 -3.27 7.20
CA PRO A 239 -5.45 -2.05 7.90
C PRO A 239 -3.99 -1.67 7.66
N VAL A 240 -3.11 -2.65 7.43
CA VAL A 240 -1.68 -2.44 7.13
C VAL A 240 -1.48 -1.52 5.92
N LEU A 241 -2.36 -1.56 4.92
CA LEU A 241 -2.26 -0.72 3.73
C LEU A 241 -2.51 0.75 4.08
N GLN A 242 -3.46 1.02 4.98
CA GLN A 242 -3.70 2.36 5.48
C GLN A 242 -2.53 2.86 6.33
N GLU A 243 -1.99 2.01 7.19
CA GLU A 243 -0.80 2.34 8.00
C GLU A 243 0.41 2.66 7.11
N LEU A 244 0.61 1.90 6.02
CA LEU A 244 1.69 2.17 5.06
C LEU A 244 1.49 3.53 4.38
N ARG A 245 0.26 3.88 3.98
CA ARG A 245 -0.05 5.22 3.47
C ARG A 245 0.18 6.30 4.51
N GLU A 246 -0.11 6.04 5.78
CA GLU A 246 0.15 6.98 6.87
C GLU A 246 1.64 7.16 7.18
N LEU A 247 2.47 6.14 6.93
CA LEU A 247 3.93 6.22 7.04
C LEU A 247 4.54 6.97 5.85
N LYS A 248 4.09 6.65 4.63
CA LYS A 248 4.59 7.21 3.37
C LYS A 248 3.83 8.43 2.88
N TRP A 249 3.03 9.07 3.73
CA TRP A 249 2.13 10.15 3.35
C TRP A 249 2.81 11.31 2.60
N GLN A 250 4.11 11.55 2.83
CA GLN A 250 4.89 12.59 2.13
C GLN A 250 5.06 12.31 0.63
N GLU A 251 5.04 11.04 0.23
CA GLU A 251 5.14 10.57 -1.15
C GLU A 251 3.77 10.49 -1.84
N LEU A 252 2.69 10.69 -1.09
CA LEU A 252 1.31 10.55 -1.55
C LEU A 252 0.66 11.90 -1.85
N SER A 253 -0.31 11.90 -2.76
CA SER A 253 -1.17 13.06 -3.06
C SER A 253 -2.65 12.69 -2.92
N THR A 254 -3.53 13.68 -3.04
CA THR A 254 -4.97 13.44 -3.21
C THR A 254 -5.34 13.38 -4.68
N ARG A 255 -6.47 12.76 -4.99
CA ARG A 255 -7.07 12.76 -6.32
C ARG A 255 -7.75 14.11 -6.58
N ASP A 256 -7.75 14.55 -7.84
CA ASP A 256 -8.58 15.67 -8.29
C ASP A 256 -10.04 15.21 -8.50
N VAL A 257 -10.99 16.04 -8.07
CA VAL A 257 -12.43 15.88 -8.34
C VAL A 257 -12.81 16.93 -9.38
N LEU A 258 -12.89 16.53 -10.65
CA LEU A 258 -13.05 17.44 -11.79
C LEU A 258 -14.07 16.89 -12.79
N ALA A 259 -14.92 17.78 -13.30
CA ALA A 259 -15.78 17.57 -14.45
C ALA A 259 -15.85 18.88 -15.27
N PRO A 260 -16.24 18.84 -16.55
CA PRO A 260 -16.56 20.06 -17.30
C PRO A 260 -17.78 20.79 -16.72
N GLY A 261 -17.82 22.11 -16.81
CA GLY A 261 -19.02 22.90 -16.49
C GLY A 261 -19.37 22.98 -15.01
N LEU A 262 -18.37 22.87 -14.13
CA LEU A 262 -18.56 23.07 -12.69
C LEU A 262 -18.95 24.52 -12.37
N ASP A 263 -19.83 24.72 -11.40
CA ASP A 263 -20.15 26.04 -10.85
C ASP A 263 -18.95 26.62 -10.10
N VAL A 264 -18.25 25.78 -9.32
CA VAL A 264 -17.10 26.19 -8.52
C VAL A 264 -16.04 25.09 -8.49
N LEU A 265 -14.78 25.45 -8.79
CA LEU A 265 -13.61 24.62 -8.53
C LEU A 265 -12.85 25.16 -7.32
N PHE A 266 -12.85 24.43 -6.19
CA PHE A 266 -12.04 24.77 -5.03
C PHE A 266 -10.59 24.31 -5.21
N VAL A 267 -9.66 25.21 -4.90
CA VAL A 267 -8.22 24.98 -5.03
C VAL A 267 -7.55 25.13 -3.66
N GLY A 268 -7.15 23.99 -3.09
CA GLY A 268 -6.29 23.96 -1.91
C GLY A 268 -4.84 24.29 -2.24
N ILE A 269 -4.01 24.52 -1.21
CA ILE A 269 -2.56 24.69 -1.38
C ILE A 269 -1.94 23.35 -1.81
N ASN A 270 -2.02 22.36 -0.92
CA ASN A 270 -1.50 21.02 -1.10
C ASN A 270 -2.13 20.05 -0.08
N PRO A 271 -2.00 18.72 -0.28
CA PRO A 271 -2.47 17.74 0.69
C PRO A 271 -1.74 17.83 2.04
N GLY A 272 -2.48 17.92 3.14
CA GLY A 272 -1.93 17.67 4.48
C GLY A 272 -1.79 16.18 4.77
N ARG A 273 -1.05 15.81 5.83
CA ARG A 273 -0.81 14.41 6.24
C ARG A 273 -2.01 13.47 6.13
N LYS A 274 -3.14 13.84 6.75
CA LYS A 274 -4.32 12.95 6.76
C LYS A 274 -4.97 12.83 5.38
N SER A 275 -5.00 13.92 4.60
CA SER A 275 -5.51 13.91 3.23
C SER A 275 -4.66 13.04 2.31
N ALA A 276 -3.33 13.16 2.38
CA ALA A 276 -2.43 12.34 1.57
C ALA A 276 -2.52 10.84 1.93
N ALA A 277 -2.58 10.54 3.23
CA ALA A 277 -2.69 9.17 3.71
C ALA A 277 -4.04 8.51 3.38
N SER A 278 -5.15 9.25 3.49
CA SER A 278 -6.48 8.70 3.12
C SER A 278 -6.71 8.70 1.61
N GLY A 279 -6.09 9.62 0.87
CA GLY A 279 -6.34 9.87 -0.55
C GLY A 279 -7.46 10.86 -0.82
N HIS A 280 -8.13 11.34 0.23
CA HIS A 280 -9.30 12.22 0.13
C HIS A 280 -8.97 13.65 0.47
N ASN A 281 -9.61 14.59 -0.23
CA ASN A 281 -9.36 16.00 -0.05
C ASN A 281 -9.85 16.50 1.31
N PHE A 282 -9.08 17.41 1.91
CA PHE A 282 -9.41 18.05 3.20
C PHE A 282 -9.80 17.09 4.35
N ALA A 283 -9.27 15.87 4.38
CA ALA A 283 -9.65 14.82 5.33
C ALA A 283 -9.10 14.99 6.78
N GLY A 284 -8.36 16.06 7.06
CA GLY A 284 -7.83 16.32 8.40
C GLY A 284 -8.95 16.68 9.41
N PRO A 285 -8.89 16.18 10.66
CA PRO A 285 -9.94 16.44 11.66
C PRO A 285 -10.09 17.93 12.02
N GLY A 286 -9.00 18.70 11.91
CA GLY A 286 -8.99 20.14 12.07
C GLY A 286 -9.26 20.92 10.79
N ASN A 287 -9.79 20.31 9.73
CA ASN A 287 -10.14 21.01 8.51
C ASN A 287 -11.65 21.27 8.45
N HIS A 288 -12.04 22.52 8.23
CA HIS A 288 -13.44 22.93 8.21
C HIS A 288 -14.08 22.91 6.82
N PHE A 289 -13.38 22.49 5.76
CA PHE A 289 -13.85 22.59 4.37
C PHE A 289 -15.23 21.97 4.17
N TRP A 290 -15.40 20.71 4.55
CA TRP A 290 -16.67 19.98 4.43
C TRP A 290 -17.81 20.60 5.25
N ARG A 291 -17.48 21.23 6.38
CA ARG A 291 -18.45 21.95 7.20
C ARG A 291 -18.86 23.29 6.54
N LEU A 292 -17.87 24.03 6.04
CA LEU A 292 -18.08 25.30 5.33
C LEU A 292 -18.91 25.10 4.06
N LEU A 293 -18.65 24.03 3.28
CA LEU A 293 -19.45 23.71 2.09
C LEU A 293 -20.93 23.52 2.43
N HIS A 294 -21.20 22.70 3.44
CA HIS A 294 -22.57 22.43 3.87
C HIS A 294 -23.26 23.68 4.43
N GLU A 295 -22.64 24.36 5.40
CA GLU A 295 -23.24 25.53 6.04
C GLU A 295 -23.37 26.75 5.11
N ALA A 296 -22.60 26.79 4.02
CA ALA A 296 -22.75 27.79 2.97
C ALA A 296 -23.78 27.42 1.89
N GLY A 297 -24.33 26.20 1.91
CA GLY A 297 -25.37 25.75 0.99
C GLY A 297 -24.87 25.20 -0.34
N PHE A 298 -23.62 24.73 -0.42
CA PHE A 298 -23.14 23.96 -1.58
C PHE A 298 -23.68 22.53 -1.58
N THR A 299 -23.87 21.94 -0.41
CA THR A 299 -24.35 20.56 -0.26
C THR A 299 -25.52 20.47 0.74
N PRO A 300 -26.51 19.59 0.51
CA PRO A 300 -27.71 19.48 1.36
C PRO A 300 -27.41 18.93 2.76
N ARG A 301 -26.29 18.21 2.90
CA ARG A 301 -25.76 17.66 4.16
C ARG A 301 -24.25 17.85 4.21
N ARG A 302 -23.66 17.64 5.38
CA ARG A 302 -22.20 17.55 5.52
C ARG A 302 -21.71 16.20 4.99
N LEU A 303 -21.02 16.22 3.86
CA LEU A 303 -20.34 15.05 3.30
C LEU A 303 -19.08 14.71 4.11
N ALA A 304 -18.77 13.42 4.19
CA ALA A 304 -17.47 12.91 4.60
C ALA A 304 -16.45 13.02 3.43
N PRO A 305 -15.14 13.09 3.70
CA PRO A 305 -14.12 13.16 2.65
C PRO A 305 -14.19 12.02 1.62
N GLN A 306 -14.61 10.82 2.04
CA GLN A 306 -14.78 9.65 1.19
C GLN A 306 -15.91 9.81 0.16
N GLU A 307 -16.82 10.74 0.39
CA GLU A 307 -17.99 11.02 -0.46
C GLU A 307 -17.70 12.16 -1.47
N GLU A 308 -16.43 12.52 -1.68
CA GLU A 308 -16.03 13.68 -2.49
C GLU A 308 -16.49 13.62 -3.95
N ASP A 309 -16.66 12.43 -4.52
CA ASP A 309 -17.19 12.26 -5.88
C ASP A 309 -18.67 12.73 -6.00
N GLU A 310 -19.43 12.77 -4.89
CA GLU A 310 -20.81 13.31 -4.86
C GLU A 310 -20.84 14.82 -5.16
N LEU A 311 -19.74 15.55 -4.91
CA LEU A 311 -19.66 17.00 -5.17
C LEU A 311 -19.92 17.37 -6.62
N LEU A 312 -19.57 16.48 -7.56
CA LEU A 312 -19.79 16.69 -8.99
C LEU A 312 -21.27 16.84 -9.32
N GLN A 313 -22.17 16.20 -8.57
CA GLN A 313 -23.62 16.32 -8.73
C GLN A 313 -24.14 17.72 -8.33
N TYR A 314 -23.37 18.42 -7.50
CA TYR A 314 -23.68 19.77 -7.02
C TYR A 314 -22.89 20.86 -7.77
N GLY A 315 -22.23 20.52 -8.88
CA GLY A 315 -21.42 21.47 -9.65
C GLY A 315 -20.12 21.89 -8.94
N VAL A 316 -19.66 21.13 -7.93
CA VAL A 316 -18.48 21.47 -7.13
C VAL A 316 -17.32 20.53 -7.46
N GLY A 317 -16.14 21.10 -7.70
CA GLY A 317 -14.89 20.36 -7.88
C GLY A 317 -13.83 20.71 -6.84
N ILE A 318 -12.81 19.86 -6.75
CA ILE A 318 -11.66 20.03 -5.87
C ILE A 318 -10.35 19.69 -6.60
N THR A 319 -9.34 20.55 -6.44
CA THR A 319 -7.94 20.27 -6.81
C THR A 319 -7.02 20.91 -5.76
N ASN A 320 -5.72 20.60 -5.84
CA ASN A 320 -4.69 21.37 -5.15
C ASN A 320 -3.78 22.09 -6.16
N LEU A 321 -3.12 23.16 -5.71
CA LEU A 321 -2.10 23.86 -6.48
C LEU A 321 -0.82 23.03 -6.57
N VAL A 322 -0.38 22.44 -5.46
CA VAL A 322 0.81 21.58 -5.37
C VAL A 322 0.39 20.16 -5.02
N SER A 323 0.92 19.18 -5.74
CA SER A 323 0.60 17.76 -5.55
C SER A 323 1.30 17.14 -4.33
N ARG A 324 2.52 17.59 -4.02
CA ARG A 324 3.33 17.08 -2.90
C ARG A 324 2.66 17.36 -1.56
N ALA A 325 2.54 16.34 -0.72
CA ALA A 325 2.04 16.51 0.63
C ALA A 325 3.07 17.18 1.56
N SER A 326 2.59 17.95 2.53
CA SER A 326 3.42 18.55 3.57
C SER A 326 2.73 18.62 4.93
N ARG A 327 3.47 18.88 6.02
CA ARG A 327 2.87 19.04 7.36
C ARG A 327 2.06 20.33 7.45
N GLY A 328 2.47 21.32 6.68
CA GLY A 328 1.76 22.58 6.50
C GLY A 328 2.37 23.40 5.37
N GLU A 329 1.71 24.51 5.08
CA GLU A 329 2.06 25.43 4.00
C GLU A 329 3.49 26.02 4.12
N HIS A 330 4.06 26.07 5.33
CA HIS A 330 5.41 26.58 5.59
C HIS A 330 6.54 25.70 5.02
N GLU A 331 6.26 24.43 4.70
CA GLU A 331 7.23 23.51 4.07
C GLU A 331 7.23 23.61 2.53
N LEU A 332 6.41 24.48 1.95
CA LEU A 332 6.35 24.70 0.50
C LEU A 332 7.14 25.95 0.12
N THR A 333 8.00 25.79 -0.88
CA THR A 333 8.70 26.92 -1.48
C THR A 333 7.80 27.69 -2.43
N TRP A 334 8.14 28.95 -2.68
CA TRP A 334 7.42 29.75 -3.67
C TRP A 334 7.55 29.19 -5.10
N GLU A 335 8.71 28.64 -5.43
CA GLU A 335 8.96 28.00 -6.72
C GLU A 335 8.01 26.82 -6.95
N GLU A 336 7.78 25.99 -5.93
CA GLU A 336 6.79 24.91 -5.99
C GLU A 336 5.37 25.43 -6.28
N LEU A 337 4.96 26.53 -5.63
CA LEU A 337 3.64 27.15 -5.86
C LEU A 337 3.52 27.68 -7.30
N VAL A 338 4.56 28.34 -7.81
CA VAL A 338 4.59 28.87 -9.19
C VAL A 338 4.54 27.74 -10.22
N LYS A 339 5.27 26.65 -10.00
CA LYS A 339 5.21 25.47 -10.86
C LYS A 339 3.82 24.83 -10.84
N GLY A 340 3.21 24.71 -9.66
CA GLY A 340 1.84 24.21 -9.50
C GLY A 340 0.79 25.09 -10.21
N ALA A 341 0.98 26.40 -10.19
CA ALA A 341 0.10 27.36 -10.85
C ALA A 341 -0.01 27.15 -12.36
N ALA A 342 1.10 26.80 -13.03
CA ALA A 342 1.06 26.50 -14.46
C ALA A 342 0.14 25.32 -14.77
N ALA A 343 0.27 24.22 -14.03
CA ALA A 343 -0.59 23.04 -14.20
C ALA A 343 -2.06 23.33 -13.84
N LEU A 344 -2.31 24.15 -12.80
CA LEU A 344 -3.66 24.56 -12.44
C LEU A 344 -4.34 25.38 -13.54
N ARG A 345 -3.62 26.34 -14.16
CA ARG A 345 -4.17 27.13 -15.28
C ARG A 345 -4.59 26.24 -16.45
N GLU A 346 -3.82 25.20 -16.78
CA GLU A 346 -4.22 24.23 -17.81
C GLU A 346 -5.51 23.48 -17.44
N LYS A 347 -5.65 23.04 -16.17
CA LYS A 347 -6.88 22.41 -15.70
C LYS A 347 -8.07 23.38 -15.82
N VAL A 348 -7.92 24.63 -15.39
CA VAL A 348 -8.99 25.63 -15.46
C VAL A 348 -9.40 25.89 -16.92
N ARG A 349 -8.45 26.03 -17.86
CA ARG A 349 -8.76 26.19 -19.29
C ARG A 349 -9.47 24.97 -19.88
N ARG A 350 -9.10 23.77 -19.45
CA ARG A 350 -9.68 22.51 -19.93
C ARG A 350 -11.10 22.27 -19.41
N PHE A 351 -11.32 22.45 -18.11
CA PHE A 351 -12.59 22.09 -17.46
C PHE A 351 -13.58 23.26 -17.38
N ARG A 352 -13.10 24.50 -17.58
CA ARG A 352 -13.89 25.74 -17.63
C ARG A 352 -14.94 25.83 -16.51
N PRO A 353 -14.52 25.78 -15.23
CA PRO A 353 -15.46 26.08 -14.15
C PRO A 353 -15.93 27.54 -14.27
N ARG A 354 -17.13 27.85 -13.78
CA ARG A 354 -17.62 29.23 -13.74
C ARG A 354 -16.82 30.09 -12.77
N VAL A 355 -16.46 29.54 -11.61
CA VAL A 355 -15.60 30.18 -10.61
C VAL A 355 -14.45 29.25 -10.21
N VAL A 356 -13.24 29.78 -10.11
CA VAL A 356 -12.12 29.11 -9.44
C VAL A 356 -11.90 29.76 -8.07
N ALA A 357 -12.04 28.99 -7.01
CA ALA A 357 -11.96 29.45 -5.62
C ALA A 357 -10.61 29.06 -4.99
N LEU A 358 -9.69 30.01 -4.89
CA LEU A 358 -8.33 29.84 -4.41
C LEU A 358 -8.30 29.98 -2.88
N LEU A 359 -8.04 28.89 -2.18
CA LEU A 359 -8.08 28.81 -0.71
C LEU A 359 -6.76 29.28 -0.06
N GLY A 360 -6.44 30.56 -0.26
CA GLY A 360 -5.33 31.27 0.37
C GLY A 360 -4.72 32.32 -0.54
N LYS A 361 -4.28 33.46 0.02
CA LYS A 361 -3.70 34.56 -0.77
C LYS A 361 -2.46 34.13 -1.56
N ASN A 362 -1.60 33.29 -0.99
CA ASN A 362 -0.41 32.80 -1.69
C ASN A 362 -0.75 31.83 -2.83
N VAL A 363 -1.84 31.05 -2.71
CA VAL A 363 -2.35 30.22 -3.81
C VAL A 363 -2.74 31.12 -4.97
N TYR A 364 -3.52 32.17 -4.69
CA TYR A 364 -3.94 33.12 -5.71
C TYR A 364 -2.77 33.89 -6.31
N ARG A 365 -1.83 34.40 -5.50
CA ARG A 365 -0.66 35.12 -6.00
C ARG A 365 0.15 34.27 -6.99
N ALA A 366 0.41 33.00 -6.64
CA ALA A 366 1.10 32.09 -7.55
C ALA A 366 0.26 31.82 -8.80
N TYR A 367 -1.03 31.53 -8.64
CA TYR A 367 -1.98 31.31 -9.74
C TYR A 367 -2.07 32.51 -10.69
N ALA A 368 -2.06 33.74 -10.19
CA ALA A 368 -2.12 34.97 -10.97
C ALA A 368 -0.76 35.49 -11.44
N GLY A 369 0.35 34.84 -11.04
CA GLY A 369 1.70 35.29 -11.41
C GLY A 369 2.12 36.59 -10.73
N LEU A 370 1.54 36.90 -9.57
CA LEU A 370 1.85 38.08 -8.76
C LEU A 370 3.05 37.82 -7.85
N SER A 371 3.69 38.88 -7.38
CA SER A 371 4.73 38.77 -6.35
C SER A 371 4.12 38.30 -5.01
N GLN A 372 4.95 37.71 -4.15
CA GLN A 372 4.54 37.25 -2.81
C GLN A 372 3.99 38.38 -1.92
N SER A 373 4.48 39.60 -2.13
CA SER A 373 4.09 40.79 -1.39
C SER A 373 2.89 41.52 -1.98
N ALA A 374 2.39 41.12 -3.15
CA ALA A 374 1.26 41.79 -3.80
C ALA A 374 0.03 41.81 -2.87
N ALA A 375 -0.59 42.97 -2.75
CA ALA A 375 -1.85 43.11 -2.02
C ALA A 375 -2.94 42.29 -2.74
N VAL A 376 -3.69 41.49 -1.98
CA VAL A 376 -4.76 40.64 -2.47
C VAL A 376 -5.89 40.71 -1.45
N GLU A 377 -7.08 41.05 -1.90
CA GLU A 377 -8.28 41.06 -1.07
C GLU A 377 -9.01 39.72 -1.12
N TRP A 378 -9.84 39.46 -0.11
CA TRP A 378 -10.75 38.32 -0.13
C TRP A 378 -11.93 38.60 -1.07
N GLY A 379 -12.46 37.55 -1.72
CA GLY A 379 -13.58 37.66 -2.64
C GLY A 379 -13.19 37.60 -4.11
N ILE A 380 -14.08 38.11 -4.97
CA ILE A 380 -13.86 38.22 -6.42
C ILE A 380 -12.66 39.10 -6.71
N GLN A 381 -11.80 38.65 -7.61
CA GLN A 381 -10.63 39.38 -8.07
C GLN A 381 -10.96 40.20 -9.33
N PRO A 382 -10.36 41.38 -9.50
CA PRO A 382 -10.70 42.31 -10.57
C PRO A 382 -10.32 41.81 -11.97
N THR A 383 -9.33 40.92 -12.05
CA THR A 383 -8.83 40.37 -13.30
C THR A 383 -8.83 38.86 -13.21
N SER A 384 -9.50 38.22 -14.16
CA SER A 384 -9.45 36.78 -14.35
C SER A 384 -8.15 36.36 -15.04
N VAL A 385 -7.48 35.36 -14.49
CA VAL A 385 -6.28 34.75 -15.10
C VAL A 385 -6.65 33.93 -16.35
N VAL A 386 -7.81 33.28 -16.32
CA VAL A 386 -8.37 32.55 -17.47
C VAL A 386 -9.63 33.27 -17.92
N GLU A 387 -9.67 33.67 -19.18
CA GLU A 387 -10.81 34.37 -19.77
C GLU A 387 -12.10 33.56 -19.60
N GLY A 388 -13.16 34.23 -19.13
CA GLY A 388 -14.48 33.63 -18.90
C GLY A 388 -14.60 32.84 -17.58
N VAL A 389 -13.58 32.83 -16.72
CA VAL A 389 -13.62 32.19 -15.39
C VAL A 389 -13.45 33.27 -14.32
N ILE A 390 -14.31 33.28 -13.31
CA ILE A 390 -14.18 34.21 -12.18
C ILE A 390 -13.12 33.68 -11.21
N ASP A 391 -12.15 34.53 -10.84
CA ASP A 391 -11.19 34.21 -9.80
C ASP A 391 -11.73 34.70 -8.44
N PHE A 392 -11.84 33.80 -7.46
CA PHE A 392 -12.31 34.12 -6.12
C PHE A 392 -11.28 33.67 -5.07
N VAL A 393 -10.94 34.54 -4.12
CA VAL A 393 -9.96 34.24 -3.07
C VAL A 393 -10.66 34.08 -1.73
N ALA A 394 -10.49 32.94 -1.09
CA ALA A 394 -11.01 32.67 0.24
C ALA A 394 -9.90 32.21 1.20
N PRO A 395 -10.05 32.37 2.52
CA PRO A 395 -9.08 31.87 3.48
C PRO A 395 -9.02 30.34 3.50
N ASN A 396 -7.87 29.80 3.89
CA ASN A 396 -7.67 28.36 4.04
C ASN A 396 -8.67 27.78 5.07
N PRO A 397 -9.38 26.67 4.76
CA PRO A 397 -10.36 26.06 5.66
C PRO A 397 -9.73 25.37 6.89
N SER A 398 -8.41 25.30 6.99
CA SER A 398 -7.70 24.80 8.17
C SER A 398 -8.14 25.51 9.46
N ALA A 399 -8.27 24.78 10.57
CA ALA A 399 -8.50 25.33 11.90
C ALA A 399 -7.34 26.22 12.38
N ARG A 400 -6.15 26.10 11.77
CA ARG A 400 -4.99 26.97 12.04
C ARG A 400 -5.05 28.33 11.33
N SER A 401 -6.04 28.55 10.47
CA SER A 401 -6.24 29.86 9.83
C SER A 401 -6.47 30.93 10.89
N THR A 402 -5.77 32.06 10.77
CA THR A 402 -5.98 33.25 11.60
C THR A 402 -7.29 33.97 11.30
N VAL A 403 -7.91 33.68 10.15
CA VAL A 403 -9.23 34.22 9.79
C VAL A 403 -10.33 33.46 10.54
N PRO A 404 -11.22 34.17 11.27
CA PRO A 404 -12.33 33.56 12.01
C PRO A 404 -13.21 32.64 11.17
N TYR A 405 -13.85 31.66 11.81
CA TYR A 405 -14.76 30.74 11.11
C TYR A 405 -15.93 31.47 10.44
N GLU A 406 -16.58 32.40 11.14
CA GLU A 406 -17.74 33.12 10.59
C GLU A 406 -17.36 33.96 9.36
N THR A 407 -16.20 34.61 9.38
CA THR A 407 -15.68 35.34 8.20
C THR A 407 -15.47 34.40 7.00
N ARG A 408 -14.94 33.20 7.24
CA ARG A 408 -14.78 32.19 6.19
C ARG A 408 -16.13 31.70 5.65
N LEU A 409 -17.08 31.45 6.55
CA LEU A 409 -18.43 31.01 6.18
C LEU A 409 -19.14 32.06 5.32
N ASN A 410 -19.03 33.34 5.68
CA ASN A 410 -19.63 34.42 4.89
C ASN A 410 -19.01 34.56 3.49
N LEU A 411 -17.70 34.34 3.35
CA LEU A 411 -17.06 34.29 2.04
C LEU A 411 -17.52 33.09 1.22
N PHE A 412 -17.72 31.92 1.84
CA PHE A 412 -18.28 30.75 1.16
C PHE A 412 -19.74 30.97 0.75
N ARG A 413 -20.56 31.63 1.58
CA ARG A 413 -21.95 32.02 1.23
C ARG A 413 -21.98 32.99 0.06
N TRP A 414 -21.09 33.98 0.04
CA TRP A 414 -20.96 34.90 -1.09
C TRP A 414 -20.54 34.16 -2.37
N LEU A 415 -19.54 33.28 -2.27
CA LEU A 415 -19.14 32.43 -3.40
C LEU A 415 -20.30 31.58 -3.92
N ARG A 416 -21.17 31.06 -3.04
CA ARG A 416 -22.34 30.26 -3.43
C ARG A 416 -23.40 31.06 -4.19
N SER A 417 -23.51 32.37 -3.91
CA SER A 417 -24.50 33.26 -4.52
C SER A 417 -24.08 33.82 -5.88
N LEU A 418 -22.82 33.61 -6.29
CA LEU A 418 -22.40 33.84 -7.68
C LEU A 418 -23.07 32.81 -8.57
#